data_AF-A0A971RLX8-F1
#
_entry.id   AF-A0A971RLX8-F1
#
_cell.length_a   1.000
_cell.length_b   1.000
_cell.length_c   1.000
_cell.angle_alpha   90.00
_cell.angle_beta   90.00
_cell.angle_gamma   90.00
#
_symmetry.space_group_name_H-M   'P 1'
#
loop_
_entity.id
_entity.type
_entity.pdbx_description
1 polymer ?
#
loop_
_entity_poly.entity_id
_entity_poly.type
_entity_poly.pdbx_seq_one_letter_code
_entity_poly.pdbx_strand_id
1 'polypeptide(L)'
;MWREAENKNGLKLEYYVTCYDPKTGKINTDTWLNQLDAIWALLSIGEEPFIPEERIKKILKTLYENNRTTTGWCMTRTEDGEPVESDQGKDVYTTSNYVFAQLLDYYGLVEESKDVYNAMDKVIFRHGNTLISPDNIRAEMEQEDGETEPMYHYIVAGYPRPGAVMTHLVLTYIKELKDKGVKVEPGHLESYAEDLMK
;
A
#
# COMPACT_ATOMS: atom_id res chain seq x y z
N MET A 1 -15.16 13.25 -15.49
CA MET A 1 -14.07 13.06 -14.51
C MET A 1 -13.04 12.02 -14.94
N TRP A 2 -13.24 11.28 -16.05
CA TRP A 2 -12.19 10.45 -16.65
C TRP A 2 -11.08 11.33 -17.24
N ARG A 3 -9.82 10.91 -17.11
CA ARG A 3 -8.63 11.60 -17.59
C ARG A 3 -7.71 10.63 -18.31
N GLU A 4 -7.26 11.06 -19.49
CA GLU A 4 -6.21 10.42 -20.28
C GLU A 4 -5.10 11.46 -20.46
N ALA A 5 -3.88 11.11 -20.08
CA ALA A 5 -2.71 11.98 -20.18
C ALA A 5 -1.47 11.15 -20.49
N GLU A 6 -0.38 11.84 -20.84
CA GLU A 6 0.95 11.29 -20.88
C GLU A 6 1.83 12.21 -20.04
N ASN A 7 2.53 11.67 -19.04
CA ASN A 7 3.37 12.50 -18.17
C ASN A 7 4.72 12.81 -18.82
N LYS A 8 5.52 13.66 -18.16
CA LYS A 8 6.85 14.05 -18.68
C LYS A 8 7.81 12.87 -18.93
N ASN A 9 7.55 11.70 -18.35
CA ASN A 9 8.34 10.48 -18.49
C ASN A 9 7.82 9.56 -19.62
N GLY A 10 6.79 9.97 -20.37
CA GLY A 10 6.17 9.16 -21.42
C GLY A 10 5.22 8.07 -20.90
N LEU A 11 4.89 8.08 -19.61
CA LEU A 11 3.93 7.16 -19.02
C LEU A 11 2.52 7.61 -19.39
N LYS A 12 1.75 6.71 -20.00
CA LYS A 12 0.32 6.93 -20.25
C LYS A 12 -0.46 6.77 -18.95
N LEU A 13 -1.25 7.78 -18.63
CA LEU A 13 -2.07 7.84 -17.43
C LEU A 13 -3.53 7.82 -17.81
N GLU A 14 -4.28 6.91 -17.20
CA GLU A 14 -5.70 6.70 -17.47
C GLU A 14 -6.42 6.48 -16.14
N TYR A 15 -7.06 7.54 -15.61
CA TYR A 15 -7.62 7.53 -14.27
C TYR A 15 -8.82 8.47 -14.05
N TYR A 16 -9.44 8.41 -12.87
CA TYR A 16 -10.48 9.36 -12.47
C TYR A 16 -9.90 10.52 -11.66
N VAL A 17 -10.24 11.74 -12.05
CA VAL A 17 -10.02 12.94 -11.26
C VAL A 17 -10.83 12.83 -9.96
N THR A 18 -10.15 13.00 -8.83
CA THR A 18 -10.75 12.93 -7.49
C THR A 18 -11.24 14.27 -6.95
N CYS A 19 -10.67 15.40 -7.40
CA CYS A 19 -11.10 16.74 -6.96
C CYS A 19 -11.36 17.67 -8.15
N TYR A 20 -12.54 18.30 -8.15
CA TYR A 20 -12.98 19.28 -9.14
C TYR A 20 -13.71 20.43 -8.45
N ASP A 21 -13.30 21.67 -8.73
CA ASP A 21 -14.00 22.87 -8.27
C ASP A 21 -14.97 23.36 -9.38
N PRO A 22 -16.29 23.23 -9.19
CA PRO A 22 -17.28 23.63 -10.20
C PRO A 22 -17.36 25.14 -10.41
N LYS A 23 -16.86 25.96 -9.46
CA LYS A 23 -16.89 27.42 -9.60
C LYS A 23 -15.74 27.93 -10.45
N THR A 24 -14.54 27.37 -10.26
CA THR A 24 -13.33 27.81 -10.96
C THR A 24 -12.97 26.95 -12.17
N GLY A 25 -13.58 25.77 -12.29
CA GLY A 25 -13.23 24.77 -13.32
C GLY A 25 -11.88 24.09 -13.06
N LYS A 26 -11.24 24.34 -11.91
CA LYS A 26 -9.94 23.75 -11.57
C LYS A 26 -10.10 22.27 -11.25
N ILE A 27 -9.16 21.48 -11.76
CA ILE A 27 -9.09 20.03 -11.64
C ILE A 27 -7.80 19.72 -10.89
N ASN A 28 -7.87 18.88 -9.85
CA ASN A 28 -6.66 18.26 -9.31
C ASN A 28 -6.32 17.03 -10.18
N THR A 29 -5.12 17.04 -10.77
CA THR A 29 -4.58 15.99 -11.64
C THR A 29 -3.67 15.01 -10.89
N ASP A 30 -3.67 15.04 -9.56
CA ASP A 30 -2.93 14.08 -8.77
C ASP A 30 -3.56 12.68 -8.91
N THR A 31 -2.73 11.64 -8.88
CA THR A 31 -3.17 10.24 -8.91
C THR A 31 -3.31 9.68 -7.50
N TRP A 32 -4.52 9.20 -7.17
CA TRP A 32 -4.86 8.70 -5.83
C TRP A 32 -4.92 7.19 -5.82
N LEU A 33 -4.12 6.55 -4.95
CA LEU A 33 -3.99 5.09 -4.85
C LEU A 33 -5.33 4.41 -4.56
N ASN A 34 -6.15 5.05 -3.73
CA ASN A 34 -7.38 4.48 -3.18
C ASN A 34 -8.65 4.92 -3.94
N GLN A 35 -8.51 5.45 -5.15
CA GLN A 35 -9.68 5.90 -5.94
C GLN A 35 -10.63 4.75 -6.35
N LEU A 36 -10.21 3.50 -6.14
CA LEU A 36 -10.99 2.28 -6.42
C LEU A 36 -11.46 1.53 -5.17
N ASP A 37 -11.34 2.10 -3.97
CA ASP A 37 -11.78 1.44 -2.72
C ASP A 37 -13.25 1.01 -2.76
N ALA A 38 -14.11 1.82 -3.39
CA ALA A 38 -15.52 1.48 -3.58
C ALA A 38 -15.73 0.24 -4.45
N ILE A 39 -14.86 0.04 -5.45
CA ILE A 39 -14.88 -1.17 -6.29
C ILE A 39 -14.48 -2.39 -5.46
N TRP A 40 -13.41 -2.27 -4.67
CA TRP A 40 -13.00 -3.34 -3.76
C TRP A 40 -14.12 -3.73 -2.79
N ALA A 41 -14.82 -2.73 -2.24
CA ALA A 41 -15.95 -2.97 -1.33
C ALA A 41 -17.12 -3.69 -2.01
N LEU A 42 -17.49 -3.29 -3.23
CA LEU A 42 -18.54 -3.96 -4.01
C LEU A 42 -18.19 -5.42 -4.29
N LEU A 43 -16.98 -5.67 -4.76
CA LEU A 43 -16.49 -7.04 -5.01
C LEU A 43 -16.54 -7.90 -3.74
N SER A 44 -16.17 -7.32 -2.60
CA SER A 44 -16.16 -8.03 -1.31
C SER A 44 -17.55 -8.45 -0.82
N ILE A 45 -18.61 -7.75 -1.24
CA ILE A 45 -20.00 -8.10 -0.92
C ILE A 45 -20.70 -8.89 -2.04
N GLY A 46 -19.97 -9.26 -3.10
CA GLY A 46 -20.50 -10.02 -4.23
C GLY A 46 -21.30 -9.19 -5.24
N GLU A 47 -21.17 -7.86 -5.21
CA GLU A 47 -21.84 -6.95 -6.13
C GLU A 47 -20.96 -6.63 -7.35
N GLU A 48 -21.60 -6.37 -8.49
CA GLU A 48 -20.89 -6.03 -9.73
C GLU A 48 -20.34 -4.59 -9.70
N PRO A 49 -19.11 -4.36 -10.18
CA PRO A 49 -18.58 -3.02 -10.38
C PRO A 49 -19.42 -2.20 -11.36
N PHE A 50 -19.69 -0.94 -11.03
CA PHE A 50 -20.38 0.00 -11.93
C PHE A 50 -19.45 0.61 -13.00
N ILE A 51 -18.18 0.22 -13.03
CA ILE A 51 -17.15 0.70 -13.96
C ILE A 51 -16.68 -0.48 -14.81
N PRO A 52 -16.49 -0.31 -16.14
CA PRO A 52 -15.98 -1.38 -16.99
C PRO A 52 -14.60 -1.89 -16.54
N GLU A 53 -14.42 -3.21 -16.58
CA GLU A 53 -13.18 -3.89 -16.20
C GLU A 53 -11.93 -3.29 -16.87
N GLU A 54 -11.98 -3.06 -18.18
CA GLU A 54 -10.87 -2.47 -18.93
C GLU A 54 -10.45 -1.11 -18.39
N ARG A 55 -11.40 -0.32 -17.90
CA ARG A 55 -11.10 0.98 -17.29
C ARG A 55 -10.47 0.82 -15.91
N ILE A 56 -10.90 -0.18 -15.14
CA ILE A 56 -10.33 -0.49 -13.84
C ILE A 56 -8.87 -0.94 -13.99
N LYS A 57 -8.58 -1.84 -14.93
CA LYS A 57 -7.20 -2.27 -15.24
C LYS A 57 -6.29 -1.10 -15.61
N LYS A 58 -6.78 -0.15 -16.39
CA LYS A 58 -6.04 1.08 -16.76
C LYS A 58 -5.70 1.96 -15.56
N ILE A 59 -6.65 2.14 -14.64
CA ILE A 59 -6.43 2.86 -13.39
C ILE A 59 -5.38 2.13 -12.55
N LEU A 60 -5.54 0.83 -12.36
CA LEU A 60 -4.61 0.03 -11.55
C LEU A 60 -3.17 0.10 -12.09
N LYS A 61 -2.98 -0.01 -13.41
CA LYS A 61 -1.68 0.17 -14.05
C LYS A 61 -1.12 1.58 -13.88
N THR A 62 -1.96 2.61 -14.05
CA THR A 62 -1.57 4.00 -13.82
C THR A 62 -1.04 4.19 -12.40
N LEU A 63 -1.75 3.66 -11.41
CA LEU A 63 -1.36 3.76 -10.01
C LEU A 63 -0.11 2.94 -9.71
N TYR A 64 0.00 1.73 -10.28
CA TYR A 64 1.16 0.87 -10.10
C TYR A 64 2.44 1.54 -10.59
N GLU A 65 2.40 2.19 -11.74
CA GLU A 65 3.57 2.86 -12.30
C GLU A 65 3.82 4.23 -11.64
N ASN A 66 2.78 5.06 -11.50
CA ASN A 66 2.95 6.46 -11.10
C ASN A 66 3.15 6.62 -9.58
N ASN A 67 2.46 5.82 -8.76
CA ASN A 67 2.48 5.94 -7.29
C ASN A 67 3.60 5.15 -6.61
N ARG A 68 4.47 4.48 -7.36
CA ARG A 68 5.57 3.68 -6.82
C ARG A 68 6.60 4.57 -6.10
N THR A 69 7.08 4.08 -4.97
CA THR A 69 8.12 4.68 -4.13
C THR A 69 9.07 3.59 -3.62
N THR A 70 10.10 3.96 -2.85
CA THR A 70 11.06 2.98 -2.31
C THR A 70 10.41 2.00 -1.33
N THR A 71 9.46 2.45 -0.51
CA THR A 71 8.89 1.63 0.58
C THR A 71 7.52 1.03 0.26
N GLY A 72 6.90 1.42 -0.86
CA GLY A 72 5.61 0.91 -1.33
C GLY A 72 4.95 1.85 -2.34
N TRP A 73 3.62 1.92 -2.33
CA TRP A 73 2.86 2.87 -3.13
C TRP A 73 2.26 3.95 -2.25
N CYS A 74 2.63 5.21 -2.51
CA CYS A 74 2.12 6.33 -1.73
C CYS A 74 0.68 6.67 -2.10
N MET A 75 -0.04 7.29 -1.18
CA MET A 75 -1.46 7.59 -1.35
C MET A 75 -1.73 8.51 -2.53
N THR A 76 -0.81 9.44 -2.79
CA THR A 76 -0.97 10.45 -3.83
C THR A 76 0.37 10.81 -4.47
N ARG A 77 0.36 10.96 -5.79
CA ARG A 77 1.45 11.58 -6.57
C ARG A 77 0.87 12.66 -7.47
N THR A 78 1.71 13.60 -7.86
CA THR A 78 1.37 14.47 -8.99
C THR A 78 1.24 13.64 -10.27
N GLU A 79 0.66 14.25 -11.31
CA GLU A 79 0.61 13.65 -12.64
C GLU A 79 2.00 13.23 -13.17
N ASP A 80 3.04 13.94 -12.77
CA ASP A 80 4.42 13.65 -13.19
C ASP A 80 5.14 12.60 -12.33
N GLY A 81 4.43 11.98 -11.37
CA GLY A 81 4.97 10.99 -10.45
C GLY A 81 5.80 11.60 -9.31
N GLU A 82 5.68 12.91 -9.08
CA GLU A 82 6.41 13.61 -8.02
C GLU A 82 5.63 13.60 -6.70
N PRO A 83 6.31 13.71 -5.53
CA PRO A 83 5.63 13.86 -4.25
C PRO A 83 4.66 15.06 -4.25
N VAL A 84 3.52 14.89 -3.59
CA VAL A 84 2.62 16.01 -3.29
C VAL A 84 3.01 16.68 -1.97
N GLU A 85 2.57 17.93 -1.77
CA GLU A 85 2.80 18.68 -0.53
C GLU A 85 2.07 18.09 0.69
N SER A 86 0.99 17.33 0.47
CA SER A 86 0.21 16.71 1.55
C SER A 86 1.01 15.61 2.26
N ASP A 87 1.18 15.73 3.57
CA ASP A 87 1.85 14.70 4.38
C ASP A 87 1.18 13.34 4.25
N GLN A 88 -0.15 13.27 4.29
CA GLN A 88 -0.87 12.01 4.08
C GLN A 88 -0.74 11.50 2.64
N GLY A 89 -0.63 12.42 1.67
CA GLY A 89 -0.50 12.07 0.27
C GLY A 89 0.84 11.41 -0.06
N LYS A 90 1.93 11.92 0.53
CA LYS A 90 3.29 11.38 0.30
C LYS A 90 3.57 10.09 1.08
N ASP A 91 2.75 9.72 2.06
CA ASP A 91 2.95 8.52 2.86
C ASP A 91 2.41 7.25 2.18
N VAL A 92 2.97 6.11 2.56
CA VAL A 92 2.54 4.76 2.14
C VAL A 92 1.69 4.18 3.26
N TYR A 93 0.38 4.03 3.01
CA TYR A 93 -0.53 3.41 3.96
C TYR A 93 -0.59 1.91 3.74
N THR A 94 -0.28 1.13 4.78
CA THR A 94 -0.15 -0.33 4.69
C THR A 94 -1.45 -1.00 4.27
N THR A 95 -2.59 -0.63 4.88
CA THR A 95 -3.89 -1.19 4.51
C THR A 95 -4.27 -0.85 3.07
N SER A 96 -4.05 0.40 2.63
CA SER A 96 -4.37 0.82 1.26
C SER A 96 -3.52 0.08 0.22
N ASN A 97 -2.26 -0.21 0.54
CA ASN A 97 -1.40 -1.03 -0.32
C ASN A 97 -1.88 -2.48 -0.41
N TYR A 98 -2.34 -3.08 0.69
CA TYR A 98 -2.93 -4.43 0.62
C TYR A 98 -4.24 -4.47 -0.17
N VAL A 99 -5.13 -3.48 -0.01
CA VAL A 99 -6.35 -3.34 -0.83
C VAL A 99 -5.99 -3.17 -2.31
N PHE A 100 -4.98 -2.36 -2.61
CA PHE A 100 -4.46 -2.17 -3.96
C PHE A 100 -3.92 -3.48 -4.55
N ALA A 101 -3.13 -4.24 -3.78
CA ALA A 101 -2.64 -5.55 -4.18
C ALA A 101 -3.77 -6.55 -4.48
N GLN A 102 -4.83 -6.56 -3.68
CA GLN A 102 -6.01 -7.42 -3.91
C GLN A 102 -6.76 -7.04 -5.19
N LEU A 103 -6.92 -5.74 -5.46
CA LEU A 103 -7.52 -5.28 -6.71
C LEU A 103 -6.65 -5.66 -7.92
N LEU A 104 -5.33 -5.51 -7.83
CA LEU A 104 -4.40 -5.97 -8.89
C LEU A 104 -4.61 -7.46 -9.19
N ASP A 105 -4.61 -8.32 -8.15
CA ASP A 105 -4.79 -9.77 -8.31
C ASP A 105 -6.15 -10.12 -8.91
N TYR A 106 -7.23 -9.54 -8.38
CA TYR A 106 -8.60 -9.78 -8.84
C TYR A 106 -8.76 -9.50 -10.35
N TYR A 107 -8.09 -8.47 -10.86
CA TYR A 107 -8.13 -8.08 -12.27
C TYR A 107 -7.00 -8.70 -13.12
N GLY A 108 -6.30 -9.71 -12.60
CA GLY A 108 -5.31 -10.51 -13.35
C GLY A 108 -3.93 -9.86 -13.48
N LEU A 109 -3.63 -8.81 -12.71
CA LEU A 109 -2.33 -8.15 -12.62
C LEU A 109 -1.51 -8.80 -11.49
N VAL A 110 -1.29 -10.11 -11.64
CA VAL A 110 -0.77 -10.99 -10.58
C VAL A 110 0.69 -10.65 -10.23
N GLU A 111 1.50 -10.28 -11.22
CA GLU A 111 2.91 -9.93 -11.00
C GLU A 111 3.01 -8.62 -10.21
N GLU A 112 2.25 -7.62 -10.62
CA GLU A 112 2.15 -6.32 -9.95
C GLU A 112 1.62 -6.49 -8.52
N SER A 113 0.59 -7.31 -8.34
CA SER A 113 0.04 -7.64 -7.01
C SER A 113 1.10 -8.21 -6.08
N LYS A 114 1.87 -9.20 -6.55
CA LYS A 114 2.95 -9.81 -5.78
C LYS A 114 4.06 -8.83 -5.43
N ASP A 115 4.38 -7.89 -6.32
CA ASP A 115 5.35 -6.83 -6.03
C ASP A 115 4.87 -5.95 -4.87
N VAL A 116 3.59 -5.57 -4.87
CA VAL A 116 2.99 -4.80 -3.75
C VAL A 116 2.99 -5.60 -2.45
N TYR A 117 2.58 -6.87 -2.47
CA TYR A 117 2.65 -7.74 -1.28
C TYR A 117 4.08 -7.86 -0.75
N ASN A 118 5.06 -8.11 -1.61
CA ASN A 118 6.47 -8.22 -1.22
C ASN A 118 7.00 -6.93 -0.60
N ALA A 119 6.58 -5.75 -1.09
CA ALA A 119 6.94 -4.48 -0.48
C ALA A 119 6.34 -4.35 0.93
N MET A 120 5.06 -4.67 1.09
CA MET A 120 4.39 -4.60 2.39
C MET A 120 4.90 -5.64 3.38
N ASP A 121 5.28 -6.83 2.92
CA ASP A 121 5.82 -7.87 3.77
C ASP A 121 7.20 -7.50 4.31
N LYS A 122 8.03 -6.79 3.54
CA LYS A 122 9.26 -6.20 4.07
C LYS A 122 8.94 -5.24 5.21
N VAL A 123 7.98 -4.35 5.02
CA VAL A 123 7.54 -3.38 6.04
C VAL A 123 7.05 -4.08 7.30
N ILE A 124 6.17 -5.08 7.17
CA ILE A 124 5.56 -5.79 8.31
C ILE A 124 6.56 -6.70 9.00
N PHE A 125 7.24 -7.56 8.24
CA PHE A 125 7.95 -8.71 8.78
C PHE A 125 9.43 -8.48 9.01
N ARG A 126 10.12 -7.78 8.11
CA ARG A 126 11.59 -7.63 8.18
C ARG A 126 12.05 -6.54 9.13
N HIS A 127 11.18 -5.60 9.47
CA HIS A 127 11.52 -4.48 10.34
C HIS A 127 10.83 -4.54 11.71
N GLY A 128 10.49 -5.75 12.18
CA GLY A 128 10.03 -5.97 13.56
C GLY A 128 8.60 -5.48 13.86
N ASN A 129 7.81 -5.17 12.83
CA ASN A 129 6.47 -4.57 12.98
C ASN A 129 5.34 -5.59 13.05
N THR A 130 5.68 -6.87 13.18
CA THR A 130 4.73 -7.97 13.30
C THR A 130 3.86 -7.86 14.55
N LEU A 131 4.34 -7.18 15.59
CA LEU A 131 3.62 -6.94 16.84
C LEU A 131 3.01 -5.53 16.96
N ILE A 132 3.40 -4.60 16.08
CA ILE A 132 3.01 -3.18 16.12
C ILE A 132 2.82 -2.60 14.72
N SER A 133 2.11 -3.30 13.83
CA SER A 133 2.02 -2.93 12.41
C SER A 133 1.64 -1.46 12.21
N PRO A 134 2.40 -0.70 11.40
CA PRO A 134 2.18 0.72 11.23
C PRO A 134 0.99 1.00 10.34
N ASP A 135 0.28 2.10 10.60
CA ASP A 135 -0.77 2.62 9.72
C ASP A 135 -0.18 3.07 8.38
N ASN A 136 0.88 3.87 8.49
CA ASN A 136 1.58 4.51 7.39
C ASN A 136 3.06 4.70 7.70
N ILE A 137 3.82 4.74 6.62
CA ILE A 137 5.28 4.88 6.60
C ILE A 137 5.67 5.95 5.59
N ARG A 138 6.87 6.50 5.70
CA ARG A 138 7.42 7.39 4.68
C ARG A 138 7.66 6.65 3.36
N ALA A 139 7.36 7.31 2.25
CA ALA A 139 7.57 6.78 0.89
C ALA A 139 9.04 6.48 0.57
N GLU A 140 9.93 7.29 1.12
CA GLU A 140 11.37 7.15 1.00
C GLU A 140 11.97 6.80 2.36
N MET A 141 13.16 6.21 2.35
CA MET A 141 13.92 6.02 3.58
C MET A 141 14.39 7.39 4.09
N GLU A 142 14.18 7.64 5.37
CA GLU A 142 14.63 8.85 6.05
C GLU A 142 15.60 8.46 7.16
N GLN A 143 16.48 9.38 7.53
CA GLN A 143 17.40 9.19 8.65
C GLN A 143 16.97 10.14 9.78
N GLU A 144 16.57 9.56 10.90
CA GLU A 144 16.17 10.29 12.11
C GLU A 144 17.36 10.51 13.06
N ASP A 145 17.18 11.41 14.03
CA ASP A 145 18.19 11.72 15.03
C ASP A 145 18.59 10.47 15.83
N GLY A 146 19.86 10.07 15.70
CA GLY A 146 20.42 8.90 16.37
C GLY A 146 20.52 7.65 15.50
N GLU A 147 20.01 7.68 14.27
CA GLU A 147 20.20 6.61 13.28
C GLU A 147 21.54 6.76 12.56
N THR A 148 22.17 5.64 12.19
CA THR A 148 23.47 5.63 11.49
C THR A 148 23.34 5.60 9.97
N GLU A 149 22.17 5.23 9.46
CA GLU A 149 21.85 5.15 8.03
C GLU A 149 20.35 5.34 7.82
N PRO A 150 19.90 5.81 6.63
CA PRO A 150 18.48 5.92 6.32
C PRO A 150 17.77 4.58 6.40
N MET A 151 16.59 4.56 7.04
CA MET A 151 15.81 3.35 7.23
C MET A 151 14.31 3.61 7.08
N TYR A 152 13.50 2.55 7.27
CA TYR A 152 12.04 2.67 7.22
C TYR A 152 11.55 3.55 8.38
N HIS A 153 10.93 4.68 8.06
CA HIS A 153 10.40 5.60 9.06
C HIS A 153 8.87 5.45 9.19
N TYR A 154 8.42 5.08 10.39
CA TYR A 154 7.01 4.91 10.73
C TYR A 154 6.43 6.20 11.29
N ILE A 155 5.23 6.57 10.82
CA ILE A 155 4.54 7.76 11.31
C ILE A 155 3.61 7.40 12.46
N VAL A 156 2.87 6.30 12.33
CA VAL A 156 1.97 5.79 13.38
C VAL A 156 2.12 4.27 13.48
N ALA A 157 2.68 3.78 14.59
CA ALA A 157 2.83 2.35 14.87
C ALA A 157 1.65 1.78 15.69
N GLY A 158 1.45 0.45 15.63
CA GLY A 158 0.45 -0.27 16.45
C GLY A 158 -0.99 0.08 16.10
N TYR A 159 -1.28 0.32 14.82
CA TYR A 159 -2.56 0.88 14.40
C TYR A 159 -3.58 -0.21 14.02
N PRO A 160 -4.87 -0.08 14.39
CA PRO A 160 -5.85 -1.16 14.21
C PRO A 160 -6.15 -1.50 12.74
N ARG A 161 -6.03 -0.55 11.80
CA ARG A 161 -6.36 -0.78 10.38
C ARG A 161 -5.50 -1.88 9.73
N PRO A 162 -4.16 -1.82 9.79
CA PRO A 162 -3.32 -2.94 9.36
C PRO A 162 -3.04 -3.93 10.49
N GLY A 163 -3.00 -3.45 11.73
CA GLY A 163 -2.54 -4.20 12.88
C GLY A 163 -3.52 -5.23 13.41
N ALA A 164 -4.84 -5.14 13.14
CA ALA A 164 -5.78 -6.12 13.66
C ALA A 164 -5.49 -7.54 13.14
N VAL A 165 -5.30 -7.73 11.83
CA VAL A 165 -5.12 -9.08 11.29
C VAL A 165 -3.69 -9.58 11.47
N MET A 166 -2.69 -8.77 11.14
CA MET A 166 -1.28 -9.21 11.14
C MET A 166 -0.75 -9.48 12.55
N THR A 167 -1.08 -8.62 13.53
CA THR A 167 -0.71 -8.84 14.93
C THR A 167 -1.35 -10.12 15.48
N HIS A 168 -2.61 -10.40 15.12
CA HIS A 168 -3.27 -11.63 15.55
C HIS A 168 -2.64 -12.90 14.99
N LEU A 169 -2.17 -12.89 13.73
CA LEU A 169 -1.47 -14.04 13.13
C LEU A 169 -0.17 -14.35 13.90
N VAL A 170 0.61 -13.31 14.19
CA VAL A 170 1.89 -13.45 14.89
C VAL A 170 1.68 -13.90 16.34
N LEU A 171 0.69 -13.32 17.04
CA LEU A 171 0.32 -13.77 18.39
C LEU A 171 -0.17 -15.22 18.42
N THR A 172 -0.86 -15.67 17.37
CA THR A 172 -1.30 -17.06 17.24
C THR A 172 -0.10 -17.99 17.08
N TYR A 173 0.84 -17.65 16.20
CA TYR A 173 2.10 -18.42 16.06
C TYR A 173 2.88 -18.50 17.37
N ILE A 174 3.03 -17.38 18.09
CA ILE A 174 3.67 -17.33 19.42
C ILE A 174 2.96 -18.25 20.41
N LYS A 175 1.62 -18.26 20.40
CA LYS A 175 0.82 -19.14 21.25
C LYS A 175 1.09 -20.61 20.93
N GLU A 176 1.11 -20.99 19.64
CA GLU A 176 1.39 -22.37 19.22
C GLU A 176 2.79 -22.85 19.65
N LEU A 177 3.80 -21.98 19.58
CA LEU A 177 5.14 -22.29 20.09
C LEU A 177 5.12 -22.54 21.61
N LYS A 178 4.42 -21.67 22.36
CA LYS A 178 4.28 -21.82 23.82
C LYS A 178 3.53 -23.10 24.19
N ASP A 179 2.47 -23.45 23.46
CA ASP A 179 1.70 -24.67 23.67
C ASP A 179 2.55 -25.94 23.41
N LYS A 180 3.57 -25.84 22.56
CA LYS A 180 4.58 -26.88 22.32
C LYS A 180 5.72 -26.89 23.35
N GLY A 181 5.68 -26.03 24.37
CA GLY A 181 6.74 -25.88 25.37
C GLY A 181 8.01 -25.19 24.85
N VAL A 182 7.95 -24.54 23.69
CA VAL A 182 9.09 -23.82 23.10
C VAL A 182 9.21 -22.45 23.78
N LYS A 183 10.41 -22.13 24.26
CA LYS A 183 10.73 -20.77 24.71
C LYS A 183 10.86 -19.87 23.48
N VAL A 184 9.97 -18.89 23.37
CA VAL A 184 9.97 -17.94 22.25
C VAL A 184 11.17 -17.00 22.39
N GLU A 185 11.90 -16.84 21.30
CA GLU A 185 13.13 -16.06 21.15
C GLU A 185 13.03 -15.28 19.84
N PRO A 186 13.70 -14.11 19.68
CA PRO A 186 13.55 -13.25 18.50
C PRO A 186 13.71 -13.96 17.14
N GLY A 187 14.69 -14.87 17.03
CA GLY A 187 14.93 -15.62 15.78
C GLY A 187 13.78 -16.53 15.32
N HIS A 188 12.83 -16.87 16.19
CA HIS A 188 11.61 -17.59 15.78
C HIS A 188 10.66 -16.71 14.98
N LEU A 189 10.61 -15.40 15.26
CA LEU A 189 9.78 -14.46 14.53
C LEU A 189 10.39 -14.14 13.16
N GLU A 190 11.72 -14.08 13.08
CA GLU A 190 12.45 -13.94 11.82
C GLU A 190 12.21 -15.15 10.90
N SER A 191 12.31 -16.37 11.43
CA SER A 191 12.01 -17.59 10.66
C SER A 191 10.55 -17.65 10.19
N TYR A 192 9.60 -17.24 11.04
CA TYR A 192 8.18 -17.20 10.67
C TYR A 192 7.90 -16.18 9.57
N ALA A 193 8.51 -15.01 9.67
CA ALA A 193 8.51 -13.98 8.63
C ALA A 193 9.06 -14.52 7.30
N GLU A 194 10.20 -15.20 7.33
CA GLU A 194 10.82 -15.79 6.14
C GLU A 194 9.94 -16.86 5.49
N ASP A 195 9.25 -17.68 6.29
CA ASP A 195 8.36 -18.72 5.78
C ASP A 195 7.07 -18.16 5.19
N LEU A 196 6.54 -17.05 5.72
CA LEU A 196 5.39 -16.35 5.13
C LEU A 196 5.69 -15.68 3.79
N MET A 197 6.95 -15.27 3.57
CA MET A 197 7.39 -14.58 2.35
C MET A 197 7.82 -15.52 1.20
N LYS A 198 7.75 -16.85 1.38
CA LYS A 198 8.10 -17.86 0.36
C LYS A 198 6.87 -18.29 -0.44
#